data_AF-A0A966SC51-F1
#
_entry.id   AF-A0A966SC51-F1
#
_cell.length_a   1.000
_cell.length_b   1.000
_cell.length_c   1.000
_cell.angle_alpha   90.00
_cell.angle_beta   90.00
_cell.angle_gamma   90.00
#
_symmetry.space_group_name_H-M   'P 1'
#
loop_
_entity.id
_entity.type
_entity.pdbx_description
1 polymer ?
#
loop_
_entity_poly.entity_id
_entity_poly.type
_entity_poly.pdbx_seq_one_letter_code
_entity_poly.pdbx_strand_id
1 'polypeptide(L)'
;MRVVEAARALGLNIDVRRFPDGTKTAQDAAAAIGVQVGQIVKSLVFAVDGEIVMAYVSGANQLDEKKLAAAAGGTKCSRVDA
;
A
#
# COMPACT_ATOMS: atom_id res chain seq x y z
N MET A 1 1.70 18.64 -5.39
CA MET A 1 2.17 17.38 -4.77
C MET A 1 1.69 16.23 -5.64
N ARG A 2 2.60 15.39 -6.17
CA ARG A 2 2.28 14.39 -7.22
C ARG A 2 1.00 13.58 -6.97
N VAL A 3 0.78 13.08 -5.74
CA VAL A 3 -0.44 12.29 -5.42
C VAL A 3 -1.73 13.12 -5.41
N VAL A 4 -1.68 14.40 -5.01
CA VAL A 4 -2.85 15.31 -5.07
C VAL A 4 -3.18 15.68 -6.52
N GLU A 5 -2.16 15.89 -7.35
CA GLU A 5 -2.35 16.14 -8.78
C GLU A 5 -2.98 14.92 -9.48
N ALA A 6 -2.48 13.71 -9.19
CA ALA A 6 -3.06 12.47 -9.71
C ALA A 6 -4.52 12.27 -9.25
N ALA A 7 -4.83 12.51 -7.98
CA ALA A 7 -6.20 12.43 -7.47
C ALA A 7 -7.13 13.44 -8.16
N ARG A 8 -6.69 14.70 -8.32
CA ARG A 8 -7.45 15.73 -9.02
C ARG A 8 -7.72 15.36 -10.48
N ALA A 9 -6.74 14.80 -11.19
CA ALA A 9 -6.90 14.36 -12.57
C ALA A 9 -7.97 13.26 -12.72
N LEU A 10 -8.18 12.47 -11.66
CA LEU A 10 -9.22 11.44 -11.58
C LEU A 10 -10.55 11.95 -10.98
N GLY A 11 -10.68 13.25 -10.71
CA GLY A 11 -11.88 13.84 -10.09
C GLY A 11 -12.06 13.48 -8.60
N LEU A 12 -11.03 12.97 -7.94
CA LEU A 12 -11.07 12.59 -6.53
C LEU A 12 -10.68 13.79 -5.66
N ASN A 13 -11.49 14.04 -4.63
CA ASN A 13 -11.15 14.99 -3.57
C ASN A 13 -10.51 14.24 -2.40
N ILE A 14 -9.24 14.55 -2.10
CA ILE A 14 -8.48 13.93 -1.01
C ILE A 14 -7.93 14.99 -0.06
N ASP A 15 -7.93 14.69 1.24
CA ASP A 15 -7.27 15.48 2.27
C ASP A 15 -5.94 14.83 2.66
N VAL A 16 -4.82 15.50 2.36
CA VAL A 16 -3.49 14.98 2.68
C VAL A 16 -2.91 15.72 3.87
N ARG A 17 -2.67 14.96 4.95
CA ARG A 17 -2.06 15.46 6.19
C ARG A 17 -0.63 14.96 6.34
N ARG A 18 0.22 15.78 6.93
CA ARG A 18 1.61 15.43 7.30
C ARG A 18 1.71 15.39 8.82
N PHE A 19 2.37 14.36 9.35
CA PHE A 19 2.54 14.18 10.79
C PHE A 19 4.02 14.36 11.16
N PRO A 20 4.33 15.14 12.21
CA PRO A 20 5.71 15.48 12.57
C PRO A 20 6.52 14.26 13.02
N ASP A 21 5.89 13.31 13.71
CA ASP A 21 6.55 12.08 14.19
C ASP A 21 6.73 11.02 13.08
N GLY A 22 6.19 11.30 11.88
CA GLY A 22 6.21 10.41 10.73
C GLY A 22 5.19 9.28 10.81
N THR A 23 4.99 8.59 9.69
CA THR A 23 4.01 7.51 9.50
C THR A 23 4.63 6.34 8.74
N LYS A 24 5.85 5.95 9.15
CA LYS A 24 6.66 4.94 8.45
C LYS A 24 6.07 3.54 8.54
N THR A 25 5.40 3.22 9.64
CA THR A 25 4.66 1.96 9.79
C THR A 25 3.15 2.19 9.79
N ALA A 26 2.38 1.13 9.52
CA ALA A 26 0.92 1.20 9.60
C ALA A 26 0.46 1.50 11.03
N GLN A 27 1.20 1.04 12.04
CA GLN A 27 0.95 1.31 13.45
C GLN A 27 1.13 2.79 13.76
N ASP A 28 2.24 3.41 13.32
CA ASP A 28 2.49 4.84 13.52
C ASP A 28 1.40 5.68 12.85
N ALA A 29 1.03 5.32 11.61
CA ALA A 29 -0.03 5.99 10.87
C ALA A 29 -1.38 5.89 11.59
N ALA A 30 -1.73 4.71 12.09
CA ALA A 30 -2.99 4.49 12.81
C ALA A 30 -3.05 5.29 14.12
N ALA A 31 -1.95 5.30 14.88
CA ALA A 31 -1.82 6.06 16.11
C ALA A 31 -1.95 7.58 15.85
N ALA A 32 -1.33 8.08 14.78
CA ALA A 32 -1.34 9.50 14.43
C ALA A 32 -2.74 10.05 14.07
N ILE A 33 -3.65 9.20 13.59
CA ILE A 33 -5.03 9.61 13.22
C ILE A 33 -6.13 8.99 14.10
N GLY A 34 -5.75 8.21 15.12
CA GLY A 34 -6.70 7.63 16.08
C GLY A 34 -7.63 6.57 15.50
N VAL A 35 -7.13 5.73 14.59
CA VAL A 35 -7.91 4.64 13.96
C VAL A 35 -7.32 3.26 14.27
N GLN A 36 -8.05 2.21 13.92
CA GLN A 36 -7.51 0.86 13.99
C GLN A 36 -6.48 0.63 12.87
N VAL A 37 -5.41 -0.12 13.15
CA VAL A 37 -4.37 -0.43 12.15
C VAL A 37 -4.92 -1.10 10.89
N GLY A 38 -6.03 -1.82 11.01
CA GLY A 38 -6.74 -2.44 9.88
C GLY A 38 -7.29 -1.45 8.85
N GLN A 39 -7.49 -0.19 9.25
CA GLN A 39 -7.97 0.89 8.40
C GLN A 39 -6.84 1.60 7.64
N ILE A 40 -5.57 1.29 7.95
CA ILE A 40 -4.44 1.76 7.17
C ILE A 40 -4.19 0.80 6.01
N VAL A 41 -3.90 1.33 4.82
CA VAL A 41 -3.53 0.52 3.64
C VAL A 41 -2.05 0.71 3.34
N LYS A 42 -1.34 -0.40 3.15
CA LYS A 42 0.02 -0.47 2.62
C LYS A 42 -0.04 -0.70 1.13
N SER A 43 0.70 0.09 0.36
CA SER A 43 0.95 -0.17 -1.06
C SER A 43 2.30 -0.87 -1.17
N LEU A 44 2.31 -2.14 -1.55
CA LEU A 44 3.54 -2.93 -1.67
C LEU A 44 3.77 -3.29 -3.13
N VAL A 45 5.02 -3.23 -3.60
CA VAL A 45 5.39 -3.51 -4.99
C VAL A 45 6.10 -4.87 -5.06
N PHE A 46 5.64 -5.74 -5.95
CA PHE A 46 6.18 -7.08 -6.18
C PHE A 46 6.38 -7.32 -7.67
N ALA A 47 7.19 -8.31 -8.02
CA ALA A 47 7.24 -8.87 -9.35
C ALA A 47 6.55 -10.24 -9.33
N VAL A 48 5.60 -10.45 -10.24
CA VAL A 48 4.96 -11.75 -10.46
C VAL A 48 5.32 -12.22 -11.86
N ASP A 49 6.04 -13.34 -11.95
CA ASP A 49 6.56 -13.90 -13.21
C ASP A 49 7.29 -12.87 -14.10
N GLY A 50 7.95 -11.88 -13.48
CA GLY A 50 8.70 -10.82 -14.15
C GLY A 50 7.92 -9.52 -14.35
N GLU A 51 6.60 -9.53 -14.17
CA GLU A 51 5.74 -8.34 -14.31
C GLU A 51 5.58 -7.60 -12.98
N ILE A 52 5.64 -6.27 -13.00
CA ILE A 52 5.48 -5.44 -11.79
C ILE A 52 4.01 -5.33 -11.41
N VAL A 53 3.71 -5.70 -10.17
CA VAL A 53 2.38 -5.61 -9.58
C VAL A 53 2.41 -4.80 -8.29
N MET A 54 1.29 -4.13 -7.99
CA MET A 54 1.10 -3.42 -6.73
C MET A 54 -0.04 -4.06 -5.94
N ALA A 55 0.23 -4.41 -4.68
CA ALA A 55 -0.74 -4.96 -3.75
C ALA A 55 -1.15 -3.91 -2.72
N TYR A 56 -2.45 -3.71 -2.57
CA TYR A 56 -3.03 -2.94 -1.47
C TYR A 56 -3.39 -3.88 -0.32
N VAL A 57 -2.72 -3.71 0.82
CA VAL A 57 -2.83 -4.63 1.96
C VAL A 57 -3.20 -3.85 3.21
N SER A 58 -4.22 -4.30 3.93
CA SER A 58 -4.55 -3.74 5.26
C SER A 58 -3.32 -3.78 6.18
N GLY A 59 -3.16 -2.76 7.02
CA GLY A 59 -2.09 -2.66 8.01
C GLY A 59 -2.09 -3.82 9.00
N ALA A 60 -3.27 -4.40 9.27
CA ALA A 60 -3.43 -5.58 10.11
C ALA A 60 -2.97 -6.89 9.45
N ASN A 61 -2.80 -6.91 8.12
CA ASN A 61 -2.52 -8.12 7.36
C ASN A 61 -1.05 -8.19 6.93
N GLN A 62 -0.55 -9.41 6.82
CA GLN A 62 0.67 -9.71 6.08
C GLN A 62 0.32 -10.20 4.69
N LEU A 63 1.09 -9.78 3.69
CA LEU A 63 0.92 -10.25 2.33
C LEU A 63 1.35 -11.72 2.24
N ASP A 64 0.53 -12.53 1.58
CA ASP A 64 0.88 -13.89 1.18
C ASP A 64 1.28 -13.87 -0.30
N GLU A 65 2.56 -14.13 -0.58
CA GLU A 65 3.13 -14.07 -1.93
C GLU A 65 2.53 -15.09 -2.89
N LYS A 66 2.12 -16.27 -2.39
CA LYS A 66 1.46 -17.28 -3.24
C LYS A 66 0.06 -16.83 -3.62
N LYS A 67 -0.69 -16.25 -2.68
CA LYS A 67 -2.00 -15.67 -2.97
C LYS A 67 -1.89 -14.47 -3.91
N LEU A 68 -0.85 -13.63 -3.76
CA LEU A 68 -0.60 -12.53 -4.68
C LEU A 68 -0.30 -13.04 -6.09
N ALA A 69 0.62 -14.01 -6.23
CA ALA A 69 0.94 -14.61 -7.53
C ALA A 69 -0.33 -15.14 -8.21
N ALA A 70 -1.13 -15.94 -7.49
CA ALA A 70 -2.37 -16.49 -8.02
C ALA A 70 -3.38 -15.39 -8.40
N ALA A 71 -3.55 -14.35 -7.58
CA ALA A 71 -4.46 -13.25 -7.85
C ALA A 71 -4.02 -12.39 -9.05
N ALA A 72 -2.72 -12.29 -9.29
CA ALA A 72 -2.13 -11.63 -10.45
C ALA A 72 -2.09 -12.52 -11.71
N GLY A 73 -2.57 -13.77 -11.63
CA GLY A 73 -2.58 -14.71 -12.76
C GLY A 73 -1.24 -15.40 -13.03
N GLY A 74 -0.30 -15.33 -12.09
CA GLY A 74 1.02 -15.94 -12.19
C GLY A 74 1.29 -17.00 -11.12
N THR A 75 2.54 -17.46 -11.06
CA THR A 75 2.95 -18.60 -10.22
C THR A 75 4.09 -18.27 -9.26
N LYS A 76 4.99 -17.36 -9.63
CA LYS A 76 6.13 -16.96 -8.80
C LYS A 76 6.04 -15.48 -8.49
N CYS A 77 6.11 -15.16 -7.19
CA CYS A 77 6.17 -13.80 -6.70
C CYS A 77 7.54 -13.55 -6.06
N SER A 78 8.07 -12.34 -6.21
CA SER A 78 9.27 -11.87 -5.53
C SER A 78 9.17 -10.39 -5.19
N ARG A 79 9.80 -9.98 -4.10
CA ARG A 79 9.97 -8.56 -3.77
C ARG A 79 10.83 -7.84 -4.79
N VAL A 80 10.49 -6.59 -5.08
CA VAL A 80 11.27 -5.71 -5.98
C VAL A 80 12.28 -4.86 -5.20
N ASP A 81 12.15 -4.84 -3.88
CA ASP A 81 12.92 -4.04 -2.92
C ASP A 81 13.81 -4.90 -1.99
N ALA A 82 14.03 -6.17 -2.35
CA ALA A 82 14.92 -7.10 -1.62
C ALA A 82 16.35 -7.05 -2.14
#